data_AF-A0A9W8V2Q4-F1
#
_entry.id   AF-A0A9W8V2Q4-F1
#
_cell.length_a   1.000
_cell.length_b   1.000
_cell.length_c   1.000
_cell.angle_alpha   90.00
_cell.angle_beta   90.00
_cell.angle_gamma   90.00
#
_symmetry.space_group_name_H-M   'P 1'
#
loop_
_entity.id
_entity.type
_entity.pdbx_description
1 polymer ?
#
loop_
_entity_poly.entity_id
_entity_poly.type
_entity_poly.pdbx_seq_one_letter_code
_entity_poly.pdbx_strand_id
1 'polypeptide(L)'
;MMYQPNNPYGPQPVNYDYPQQTPFSEKPGIPNDPALAPVTVSTQEQYPPRTTPPDKKLTRSRCGFVTAGFFFLALYSTVMSGLWLATAIVQPRWGDMISAKKGRLSPSNAALISQLLSKTIEISFATIFIGYLGQVLSRRAMASKTKGITLADMTMKKWVVQPGSVFTHLGAVSLAGFTFLGVMSFAVLIATFLYTTASEALVAPKLKYSPWKDANMQATVHTWYGNPVYAARQCQPLLKQNPGSDTDLWDMESYYEFFNCLILQFSSQSSHDLYSYLIDWNNTDATDIEFADRPAGSTMVDNNVTMQASWLDAKYKDVPELYKKWGRIIDNATIALPHPRVWEAFRSPANGILQPEDLGGLGGINIKARVSSPTLNVLCVNMDSNELQPIISETWSDGEDKNTTERRQDQEAKPGSTVVDDVFGWTDLGGRDRPLFAKASEPVPPT
;
A
#
# COMPACT_ATOMS: atom_id res chain seq x y z
N MET A 1 6.71 -10.20 26.87
CA MET A 1 7.87 -11.13 26.75
C MET A 1 8.46 -10.99 25.36
N MET A 2 9.68 -10.47 25.26
CA MET A 2 10.41 -10.31 24.01
C MET A 2 11.07 -11.64 23.63
N TYR A 3 10.84 -12.13 22.41
CA TYR A 3 11.53 -13.28 21.85
C TYR A 3 12.26 -12.83 20.58
N GLN A 4 13.59 -12.81 20.65
CA GLN A 4 14.50 -12.59 19.52
C GLN A 4 14.71 -13.91 18.76
N PRO A 5 14.82 -13.89 17.42
CA PRO A 5 15.32 -15.04 16.67
C PRO A 5 16.85 -15.01 16.55
N ASN A 6 17.49 -16.11 16.96
CA ASN A 6 18.88 -16.44 16.65
C ASN A 6 18.99 -16.86 15.17
N ASN A 7 19.84 -16.19 14.40
CA ASN A 7 20.24 -16.62 13.06
C ASN A 7 21.79 -16.68 12.98
N PRO A 8 22.41 -17.86 12.85
CA PRO A 8 23.86 -18.00 12.92
C PRO A 8 24.50 -18.19 11.54
N TYR A 9 24.26 -17.31 10.55
CA TYR A 9 25.07 -17.25 9.32
C TYR A 9 25.08 -15.83 8.76
N GLY A 10 26.07 -15.03 9.18
CA GLY A 10 26.43 -13.77 8.53
C GLY A 10 27.68 -13.96 7.66
N PRO A 11 27.76 -13.37 6.46
CA PRO A 11 28.95 -13.43 5.62
C PRO A 11 30.12 -12.64 6.23
N GLN A 12 31.31 -13.23 6.16
CA GLN A 12 32.58 -12.69 6.65
C GLN A 12 33.01 -11.44 5.85
N PRO A 13 33.69 -10.46 6.48
CA PRO A 13 34.20 -9.28 5.80
C PRO A 13 35.40 -9.61 4.90
N VAL A 14 35.35 -9.13 3.65
CA VAL A 14 36.46 -9.23 2.70
C VAL A 14 37.48 -8.13 3.00
N ASN A 15 38.70 -8.53 3.36
CA ASN A 15 39.85 -7.67 3.58
C ASN A 15 40.49 -7.32 2.23
N TYR A 16 40.58 -6.02 1.89
CA TYR A 16 41.31 -5.56 0.72
C TYR A 16 42.73 -5.16 1.15
N ASP A 17 43.69 -6.06 0.92
CA ASP A 17 45.12 -5.76 1.04
C ASP A 17 45.52 -4.73 -0.03
N TYR A 18 46.08 -3.61 0.43
CA TYR A 18 46.79 -2.65 -0.41
C TYR A 18 48.17 -3.22 -0.77
N PRO A 19 48.62 -3.14 -2.04
CA PRO A 19 49.98 -3.56 -2.39
C PRO A 19 51.02 -2.64 -1.75
N GLN A 20 51.99 -3.27 -1.06
CA GLN A 20 53.16 -2.65 -0.44
C GLN A 20 54.03 -1.91 -1.46
N GLN A 21 54.53 -0.74 -1.05
CA GLN A 21 55.60 -0.01 -1.76
C GLN A 21 56.91 -0.80 -1.68
N THR A 22 57.52 -1.08 -2.82
CA THR A 22 58.91 -1.55 -2.89
C THR A 22 59.87 -0.39 -2.65
N PRO A 23 60.90 -0.54 -1.81
CA PRO A 23 61.90 0.50 -1.59
C PRO A 23 62.86 0.58 -2.79
N PHE A 24 63.06 1.80 -3.29
CA PHE A 24 64.08 2.11 -4.28
C PHE A 24 65.47 1.88 -3.68
N SER A 25 66.30 1.14 -4.42
CA SER A 25 67.68 0.82 -4.07
C SER A 25 68.58 2.04 -4.27
N GLU A 26 69.18 2.50 -3.18
CA GLU A 26 70.19 3.54 -3.15
C GLU A 26 71.56 2.97 -3.57
N LYS A 27 72.24 3.65 -4.50
CA LYS A 27 73.69 3.52 -4.71
C LYS A 27 74.33 4.90 -4.96
N PRO A 28 75.60 5.08 -4.59
CA PRO A 28 76.12 6.36 -4.12
C PRO A 28 77.09 7.07 -5.09
N GLY A 29 76.99 8.40 -5.11
CA GLY A 29 78.14 9.32 -5.04
C GLY A 29 78.87 9.76 -6.32
N ILE A 30 79.41 10.99 -6.24
CA ILE A 30 80.45 11.70 -7.02
C ILE A 30 79.91 12.78 -8.00
N PRO A 31 80.47 14.01 -8.06
CA PRO A 31 80.76 15.00 -7.01
C PRO A 31 80.26 16.43 -7.41
N ASN A 32 80.38 17.41 -6.51
CA ASN A 32 80.06 18.81 -6.77
C ASN A 32 81.15 19.51 -7.59
N ASP A 33 80.75 20.27 -8.62
CA ASP A 33 81.54 21.33 -9.25
C ASP A 33 80.64 22.57 -9.51
N PRO A 34 81.22 23.79 -9.56
CA PRO A 34 80.56 25.01 -9.10
C PRO A 34 79.69 25.72 -10.16
N ALA A 35 78.81 26.56 -9.62
CA ALA A 35 77.88 27.51 -10.25
C ALA A 35 78.17 27.92 -11.71
N LEU A 36 77.25 27.55 -12.60
CA LEU A 36 77.07 28.21 -13.90
C LEU A 36 76.00 29.32 -13.80
N ALA A 37 76.33 30.44 -14.44
CA ALA A 37 75.68 31.75 -14.39
C ALA A 37 74.19 31.74 -14.81
N PRO A 38 73.39 32.73 -14.37
CA PRO A 38 71.98 32.85 -14.75
C PRO A 38 71.85 33.07 -16.25
N VAL A 39 71.13 32.17 -16.93
CA VAL A 39 70.75 32.34 -18.33
C VAL A 39 69.74 33.48 -18.41
N THR A 40 70.20 34.61 -18.93
CA THR A 40 69.41 35.76 -19.33
C THR A 40 68.41 35.36 -20.41
N VAL A 41 67.18 35.85 -20.29
CA VAL A 41 66.12 35.71 -21.29
C VAL A 41 66.57 36.36 -22.60
N SER A 42 66.99 35.55 -23.57
CA SER A 42 67.24 36.02 -24.93
C SER A 42 65.91 36.23 -25.65
N THR A 43 65.72 37.47 -26.08
CA THR A 43 64.79 37.95 -27.11
C THR A 43 64.38 36.92 -28.15
N GLN A 44 63.08 36.66 -28.19
CA GLN A 44 62.24 36.40 -29.37
C GLN A 44 63.00 36.01 -30.66
N GLU A 45 63.18 34.71 -30.88
CA GLU A 45 63.67 34.18 -32.15
C GLU A 45 62.50 34.17 -33.15
N GLN A 46 62.48 35.18 -34.02
CA GLN A 46 61.54 35.35 -35.11
C GLN A 46 61.85 34.32 -36.21
N TYR A 47 61.06 33.24 -36.29
CA TYR A 47 61.07 32.36 -37.45
C TYR A 47 60.58 33.12 -38.70
N PRO A 48 61.24 33.01 -39.86
CA PRO A 48 60.73 33.61 -41.10
C PRO A 48 59.41 32.93 -41.52
N PRO A 49 58.46 33.66 -42.12
CA PRO A 49 57.20 33.08 -42.55
C PRO A 49 57.46 32.08 -43.67
N ARG A 50 57.21 30.79 -43.39
CA ARG A 50 57.23 29.75 -44.40
C ARG A 50 56.02 29.92 -45.31
N THR A 51 56.20 30.58 -46.45
CA THR A 51 55.20 30.67 -47.52
C THR A 51 55.11 29.33 -48.23
N THR A 52 54.33 28.39 -47.69
CA THR A 52 53.79 27.29 -48.48
C THR A 52 52.61 27.82 -49.31
N PRO A 53 52.49 27.46 -50.60
CA PRO A 53 51.32 27.81 -51.38
C PRO A 53 50.06 27.21 -50.74
N PRO A 54 48.87 27.81 -50.92
CA PRO A 54 47.62 27.28 -50.37
C PRO A 54 47.24 26.00 -51.12
N ASP A 55 47.83 24.88 -50.72
CA ASP A 55 47.54 23.59 -51.31
C ASP A 55 46.17 23.09 -50.86
N LYS A 56 45.28 23.01 -51.85
CA LYS A 56 44.05 22.23 -51.94
C LYS A 56 43.03 22.48 -50.83
N LYS A 57 41.93 23.13 -51.23
CA LYS A 57 40.64 23.06 -50.53
C LYS A 57 40.35 21.59 -50.21
N LEU A 58 40.53 21.17 -48.96
CA LEU A 58 39.94 19.95 -48.42
C LEU A 58 38.42 20.16 -48.41
N THR A 59 37.79 20.01 -49.56
CA THR A 59 36.36 19.75 -49.65
C THR A 59 36.15 18.32 -49.14
N ARG A 60 36.21 18.16 -47.82
CA ARG A 60 35.77 16.93 -47.15
C ARG A 60 34.27 16.81 -47.42
N SER A 61 33.87 15.72 -48.07
CA SER A 61 32.46 15.35 -48.30
C SER A 61 31.66 15.56 -47.02
N ARG A 62 30.68 16.46 -47.07
CA ARG A 62 29.92 16.95 -45.91
C ARG A 62 28.76 16.05 -45.49
N CYS A 63 28.61 14.87 -46.08
CA CYS A 63 27.55 13.93 -45.74
C CYS A 63 28.16 12.59 -45.29
N GLY A 64 28.88 12.63 -44.18
CA GLY A 64 29.40 11.44 -43.53
C GLY A 64 28.35 10.85 -42.60
N PHE A 65 28.30 9.52 -42.52
CA PHE A 65 27.54 8.69 -41.57
C PHE A 65 27.35 9.32 -40.17
N VAL A 66 28.34 10.07 -39.68
CA VAL A 66 28.31 10.81 -38.40
C VAL A 66 27.19 11.87 -38.35
N THR A 67 27.00 12.68 -39.40
CA THR A 67 25.96 13.73 -39.43
C THR A 67 24.56 13.10 -39.48
N ALA A 68 24.41 11.99 -40.22
CA ALA A 68 23.19 11.20 -40.21
C ALA A 68 22.89 10.62 -38.82
N GLY A 69 23.92 10.11 -38.11
CA GLY A 69 23.79 9.62 -36.73
C GLY A 69 23.29 10.69 -35.75
N PHE A 70 23.83 11.91 -35.81
CA PHE A 70 23.34 13.03 -34.99
C PHE A 70 21.89 13.40 -35.31
N PHE A 71 21.49 13.33 -36.57
CA PHE A 71 20.10 13.59 -36.97
C PHE A 71 19.14 12.54 -36.40
N PHE A 72 19.48 11.25 -36.48
CA PHE A 72 18.67 10.19 -35.88
C PHE A 72 18.59 10.28 -34.36
N LEU A 73 19.72 10.59 -33.68
CA LEU A 73 19.73 10.83 -32.24
C LEU A 73 18.81 12.01 -31.88
N ALA A 74 18.84 13.09 -32.67
CA ALA A 74 17.99 14.26 -32.43
C ALA A 74 16.50 13.95 -32.60
N LEU A 75 16.15 13.19 -33.64
CA LEU A 75 14.77 12.73 -33.83
C LEU A 75 14.32 11.84 -32.66
N TYR A 76 15.13 10.85 -32.29
CA TYR A 76 14.85 9.94 -31.17
C TYR A 76 14.65 10.71 -29.86
N SER A 77 15.60 11.59 -29.52
CA SER A 77 15.56 12.38 -28.29
C SER A 77 14.32 13.26 -28.23
N THR A 78 13.96 13.92 -29.33
CA THR A 78 12.80 14.83 -29.39
C THR A 78 11.49 14.05 -29.24
N VAL A 79 11.32 12.96 -29.97
CA VAL A 79 10.09 12.14 -29.94
C VAL A 79 9.93 11.50 -28.55
N MET A 80 10.98 10.86 -28.03
CA MET A 80 10.89 10.16 -26.75
C MET A 80 10.74 11.12 -25.57
N SER A 81 11.39 12.30 -25.59
CA SER A 81 11.15 13.34 -24.58
C SER A 81 9.72 13.86 -24.61
N GLY A 82 9.15 14.01 -25.82
CA GLY A 82 7.73 14.37 -25.99
C GLY A 82 6.78 13.32 -25.42
N LEU A 83 7.06 12.04 -25.65
CA LEU A 83 6.28 10.94 -25.06
C LEU A 83 6.41 10.91 -23.54
N TRP A 84 7.61 11.14 -22.99
CA TRP A 84 7.85 11.23 -21.54
C TRP A 84 7.12 12.40 -20.88
N LEU A 85 7.06 13.54 -21.56
CA LEU A 85 6.30 14.68 -21.09
C LEU A 85 4.79 14.39 -21.10
N ALA A 86 4.29 13.76 -22.17
CA ALA A 86 2.88 13.38 -22.27
C ALA A 86 2.49 12.37 -21.16
N THR A 87 3.32 11.37 -20.89
CA THR A 87 3.06 10.41 -19.80
C THR A 87 3.12 11.07 -18.42
N ALA A 88 4.04 12.00 -18.19
CA ALA A 88 4.12 12.76 -16.95
C ALA A 88 2.86 13.62 -16.69
N ILE A 89 2.25 14.17 -17.74
CA ILE A 89 1.02 14.98 -17.64
C ILE A 89 -0.21 14.09 -17.47
N VAL A 90 -0.37 13.06 -18.30
CA VAL A 90 -1.57 12.21 -18.32
C VAL A 90 -1.63 11.27 -17.12
N GLN A 91 -0.46 10.85 -16.59
CA GLN A 91 -0.35 9.86 -15.51
C GLN A 91 -1.25 8.63 -15.75
N PRO A 92 -1.04 7.89 -16.86
CA PRO A 92 -1.94 6.82 -17.25
C PRO A 92 -1.96 5.67 -16.23
N ARG A 93 -3.15 5.09 -16.03
CA ARG A 93 -3.32 3.91 -15.17
C ARG A 93 -3.05 2.64 -15.98
N TRP A 94 -1.98 1.94 -15.63
CA TRP A 94 -1.53 0.73 -16.33
C TRP A 94 -2.37 -0.52 -16.04
N GLY A 95 -3.08 -0.55 -14.90
CA GLY A 95 -3.98 -1.66 -14.54
C GLY A 95 -3.30 -3.02 -14.64
N ASP A 96 -3.99 -3.99 -15.23
CA ASP A 96 -3.53 -5.39 -15.34
C ASP A 96 -2.30 -5.58 -16.25
N MET A 97 -1.93 -4.57 -17.05
CA MET A 97 -0.75 -4.66 -17.92
C MET A 97 0.55 -4.77 -17.12
N ILE A 98 0.60 -4.12 -15.96
CA ILE A 98 1.71 -4.18 -15.00
C ILE A 98 1.22 -4.91 -13.75
N SER A 99 1.39 -6.23 -13.75
CA SER A 99 0.99 -7.13 -12.67
C SER A 99 2.01 -8.25 -12.55
N ALA A 100 2.29 -8.68 -11.33
CA ALA A 100 3.21 -9.75 -11.00
C ALA A 100 2.72 -11.13 -11.48
N LYS A 101 1.40 -11.38 -11.53
CA LYS A 101 0.83 -12.68 -11.88
C LYS A 101 0.19 -12.73 -13.26
N LYS A 102 -0.56 -11.70 -13.65
CA LYS A 102 -1.37 -11.68 -14.88
C LYS A 102 -0.81 -10.77 -15.97
N GLY A 103 0.10 -9.87 -15.62
CA GLY A 103 0.59 -8.82 -16.51
C GLY A 103 1.73 -9.28 -17.42
N ARG A 104 1.99 -8.50 -18.48
CA ARG A 104 3.14 -8.72 -19.38
C ARG A 104 4.47 -8.32 -18.74
N LEU A 105 4.42 -7.44 -17.74
CA LEU A 105 5.58 -6.92 -17.01
C LEU A 105 5.27 -6.90 -15.51
N SER A 106 6.23 -7.37 -14.70
CA SER A 106 6.18 -7.14 -13.26
C SER A 106 6.41 -5.64 -12.96
N PRO A 107 5.92 -5.12 -11.82
CA PRO A 107 6.18 -3.75 -11.41
C PRO A 107 7.69 -3.40 -11.37
N SER A 108 8.53 -4.32 -10.91
CA SER A 108 9.99 -4.16 -10.88
C SER A 108 10.59 -4.05 -12.29
N ASN A 109 10.19 -4.94 -13.21
CA ASN A 109 10.70 -4.92 -14.58
C ASN A 109 10.23 -3.67 -15.34
N ALA A 110 8.99 -3.23 -15.11
CA ALA A 110 8.47 -2.02 -15.72
C ALA A 110 9.21 -0.76 -15.24
N ALA A 111 9.53 -0.68 -13.94
CA ALA A 111 10.37 0.39 -13.39
C ALA A 111 11.79 0.37 -13.99
N LEU A 112 12.41 -0.81 -14.08
CA LEU A 112 13.73 -0.97 -14.70
C LEU A 112 13.74 -0.54 -16.17
N ILE A 113 12.75 -0.95 -16.97
CA ILE A 113 12.62 -0.55 -18.37
C ILE A 113 12.44 0.98 -18.47
N SER A 114 11.61 1.57 -17.62
CA SER A 114 11.42 3.03 -17.58
C SER A 114 12.71 3.77 -17.23
N GLN A 115 13.50 3.24 -16.29
CA GLN A 115 14.78 3.83 -15.88
C GLN A 115 15.83 3.73 -17.00
N LEU A 116 15.92 2.57 -17.66
CA LEU A 116 16.80 2.38 -18.81
C LEU A 116 16.44 3.33 -19.96
N LEU A 117 15.15 3.41 -20.31
CA LEU A 117 14.67 4.31 -21.36
C LEU A 117 14.95 5.78 -21.00
N SER A 118 14.71 6.18 -19.76
CA SER A 118 15.09 7.51 -19.27
C SER A 118 16.57 7.79 -19.48
N LYS A 119 17.46 6.84 -19.15
CA LYS A 119 18.90 7.03 -19.30
C LYS A 119 19.31 7.14 -20.76
N THR A 120 18.67 6.39 -21.66
CA THR A 120 18.94 6.49 -23.09
C THR A 120 18.52 7.85 -23.66
N ILE A 121 17.40 8.41 -23.22
CA ILE A 121 16.98 9.76 -23.63
C ILE A 121 17.98 10.79 -23.10
N GLU A 122 18.40 10.69 -21.84
CA GLU A 122 19.39 11.56 -21.22
C GLU A 122 20.70 11.61 -22.02
N ILE A 123 21.28 10.44 -22.28
CA ILE A 123 22.54 10.30 -23.03
C ILE A 123 22.37 10.83 -24.46
N SER A 124 21.21 10.60 -25.09
CA SER A 124 20.97 11.05 -26.46
C SER A 124 20.97 12.58 -26.59
N PHE A 125 20.24 13.32 -25.74
CA PHE A 125 20.18 14.78 -25.82
C PHE A 125 21.52 15.42 -25.43
N ALA A 126 22.19 14.89 -24.40
CA ALA A 126 23.49 15.38 -23.97
C ALA A 126 24.54 15.21 -25.08
N THR A 127 24.53 14.07 -25.77
CA THR A 127 25.46 13.79 -26.88
C THR A 127 25.26 14.77 -28.04
N ILE A 128 24.01 15.05 -28.43
CA ILE A 128 23.71 16.02 -29.50
C ILE A 128 24.20 17.42 -29.12
N PHE A 129 23.94 17.85 -27.88
CA PHE A 129 24.38 19.16 -27.40
C PHE A 129 25.91 19.28 -27.36
N ILE A 130 26.61 18.25 -26.88
CA ILE A 130 28.08 18.18 -26.90
C ILE A 130 28.61 18.24 -28.34
N GLY A 131 27.97 17.52 -29.28
CA GLY A 131 28.29 17.57 -30.69
C GLY A 131 28.12 18.97 -31.29
N TYR A 132 27.01 19.64 -30.97
CA TYR A 132 26.73 21.01 -31.38
C TYR A 132 27.77 22.00 -30.82
N LEU A 133 28.08 21.93 -29.52
CA LEU A 133 29.15 22.74 -28.92
C LEU A 133 30.48 22.53 -29.63
N GLY A 134 30.86 21.27 -29.89
CA GLY A 134 32.08 20.95 -30.62
C GLY A 134 32.12 21.59 -32.02
N GLN A 135 31.03 21.50 -32.78
CA GLN A 135 30.95 22.09 -34.13
C GLN A 135 31.01 23.62 -34.10
N VAL A 136 30.28 24.27 -33.19
CA VAL A 136 30.26 25.73 -33.07
C VAL A 136 31.62 26.26 -32.64
N LEU A 137 32.25 25.61 -31.66
CA LEU A 137 33.60 25.93 -31.22
C LEU A 137 34.58 25.73 -32.37
N SER A 138 34.69 24.54 -32.97
CA SER A 138 35.61 24.32 -34.11
C SER A 138 35.42 25.32 -35.26
N ARG A 139 34.18 25.73 -35.57
CA ARG A 139 33.91 26.76 -36.58
C ARG A 139 34.39 28.14 -36.17
N ARG A 140 34.24 28.52 -34.89
CA ARG A 140 34.76 29.78 -34.33
C ARG A 140 36.29 29.82 -34.26
N ALA A 141 36.97 28.69 -34.06
CA ALA A 141 38.44 28.62 -34.11
C ALA A 141 38.98 28.83 -35.54
N MET A 142 38.29 28.30 -36.56
CA MET A 142 38.76 28.35 -37.95
C MET A 142 38.31 29.61 -38.71
N ALA A 143 37.35 30.38 -38.18
CA ALA A 143 36.85 31.57 -38.86
C ALA A 143 37.86 32.73 -38.76
N SER A 144 38.35 33.19 -39.91
CA SER A 144 39.39 34.24 -40.01
C SER A 144 38.97 35.63 -39.51
N LYS A 145 37.69 35.83 -39.14
CA LYS A 145 37.12 37.10 -38.69
C LYS A 145 36.70 37.11 -37.20
N THR A 146 36.99 36.07 -36.42
CA THR A 146 36.60 35.96 -35.00
C THR A 146 37.81 36.04 -34.08
N LYS A 147 37.62 36.52 -32.83
CA LYS A 147 38.67 36.66 -31.77
C LYS A 147 39.26 35.33 -31.27
N GLY A 148 39.14 34.24 -32.02
CA GLY A 148 39.55 32.90 -31.59
C GLY A 148 38.62 32.27 -30.54
N ILE A 149 39.08 31.19 -29.90
CA ILE A 149 38.40 30.48 -28.82
C ILE A 149 39.17 30.68 -27.53
N THR A 150 38.48 30.92 -26.42
CA THR A 150 39.10 30.97 -25.10
C THR A 150 39.21 29.57 -24.51
N LEU A 151 40.18 29.35 -23.59
CA LEU A 151 40.27 28.09 -22.85
C LEU A 151 39.00 27.80 -22.05
N ALA A 152 38.30 28.85 -21.59
CA ALA A 152 37.02 28.75 -20.87
C ALA A 152 35.87 28.26 -21.77
N ASP A 153 35.88 28.58 -23.06
CA ASP A 153 34.89 28.04 -24.02
C ASP A 153 35.07 26.52 -24.24
N MET A 154 36.32 26.05 -24.22
CA MET A 154 36.63 24.61 -24.33
C MET A 154 36.18 23.81 -23.09
N THR A 155 36.08 24.45 -21.91
CA THR A 155 35.62 23.77 -20.69
C THR A 155 34.10 23.59 -20.62
N MET A 156 33.30 24.29 -21.44
CA MET A 156 31.83 24.13 -21.47
C MET A 156 31.39 22.69 -21.74
N LYS A 157 32.14 21.96 -22.57
CA LYS A 157 31.89 20.53 -22.83
C LYS A 157 32.07 19.67 -21.57
N LYS A 158 33.06 20.01 -20.72
CA LYS A 158 33.33 19.27 -19.49
C LYS A 158 32.22 19.45 -18.47
N TRP A 159 31.58 20.63 -18.43
CA TRP A 159 30.44 20.88 -17.55
C TRP A 159 29.32 19.87 -17.81
N VAL A 160 28.94 19.67 -19.08
CA VAL A 160 27.84 18.75 -19.44
C VAL A 160 28.19 17.27 -19.16
N VAL A 161 29.42 16.85 -19.47
CA VAL A 161 29.85 15.44 -19.27
C VAL A 161 30.06 15.12 -17.78
N GLN A 162 30.61 16.07 -17.03
CA GLN A 162 30.93 15.94 -15.63
C GLN A 162 30.44 17.19 -14.89
N PRO A 163 29.18 17.19 -14.42
CA PRO A 163 28.58 18.35 -13.76
C PRO A 163 29.40 18.89 -12.58
N GLY A 164 30.13 18.01 -11.88
CA GLY A 164 31.02 18.38 -10.77
C GLY A 164 32.14 19.35 -11.16
N SER A 165 32.55 19.39 -12.43
CA SER A 165 33.63 20.26 -12.91
C SER A 165 33.31 21.76 -12.89
N VAL A 166 32.02 22.12 -12.80
CA VAL A 166 31.56 23.51 -12.63
C VAL A 166 32.01 24.06 -11.28
N PHE A 167 31.93 23.25 -10.22
CA PHE A 167 32.28 23.66 -8.86
C PHE A 167 33.79 23.81 -8.67
N THR A 168 34.58 23.03 -9.38
CA THR A 168 36.05 23.03 -9.24
C THR A 168 36.75 24.09 -10.10
N HIS A 169 36.08 24.62 -11.14
CA HIS A 169 36.67 25.60 -12.08
C HIS A 169 35.85 26.90 -12.21
N LEU A 170 35.58 27.55 -11.07
CA LEU A 170 34.77 28.79 -11.00
C LEU A 170 35.32 29.93 -11.86
N GLY A 171 36.66 30.03 -12.03
CA GLY A 171 37.27 31.07 -12.88
C GLY A 171 36.97 30.91 -14.37
N ALA A 172 36.81 29.68 -14.86
CA ALA A 172 36.37 29.43 -16.24
C ALA A 172 34.86 29.66 -16.40
N VAL A 173 34.09 29.36 -15.35
CA VAL A 173 32.64 29.58 -15.29
C VAL A 173 32.30 31.07 -15.30
N SER A 174 33.00 31.91 -14.53
CA SER A 174 32.72 33.35 -14.50
C SER A 174 33.01 34.03 -15.84
N LEU A 175 34.01 33.54 -16.58
CA LEU A 175 34.41 34.11 -17.88
C LEU A 175 33.49 33.69 -19.03
N ALA A 176 33.06 32.42 -19.04
CA ALA A 176 32.33 31.82 -20.16
C ALA A 176 30.83 31.56 -19.88
N GLY A 177 30.42 31.58 -18.61
CA GLY A 177 29.09 31.16 -18.17
C GLY A 177 27.96 32.10 -18.56
N PHE A 178 28.20 33.42 -18.59
CA PHE A 178 27.21 34.41 -19.01
C PHE A 178 27.09 34.57 -20.53
N THR A 179 27.88 33.84 -21.31
CA THR A 179 27.73 33.81 -22.77
C THR A 179 26.49 32.99 -23.15
N PHE A 180 25.91 33.23 -24.32
CA PHE A 180 24.78 32.43 -24.82
C PHE A 180 25.06 30.92 -24.81
N LEU A 181 26.28 30.50 -25.19
CA LEU A 181 26.68 29.09 -25.14
C LEU A 181 26.85 28.58 -23.71
N GLY A 182 27.35 29.42 -22.79
CA GLY A 182 27.45 29.12 -21.37
C GLY A 182 26.08 28.89 -20.74
N VAL A 183 25.13 29.80 -20.95
CA VAL A 183 23.74 29.69 -20.43
C VAL A 183 23.06 28.43 -20.95
N MET A 184 23.16 28.14 -22.24
CA MET A 184 22.62 26.91 -22.82
C MET A 184 23.31 25.66 -22.24
N SER A 185 24.62 25.72 -21.98
CA SER A 185 25.35 24.61 -21.36
C SER A 185 24.93 24.37 -19.91
N PHE A 186 24.62 25.43 -19.16
CA PHE A 186 24.06 25.30 -17.82
C PHE A 186 22.64 24.74 -17.82
N ALA A 187 21.79 25.18 -18.76
CA ALA A 187 20.44 24.63 -18.89
C ALA A 187 20.48 23.12 -19.19
N VAL A 188 21.35 22.69 -20.10
CA VAL A 188 21.55 21.27 -20.41
C VAL A 188 22.16 20.52 -19.23
N LEU A 189 23.11 21.11 -18.51
CA LEU A 189 23.68 20.52 -17.29
C LEU A 189 22.61 20.26 -16.22
N ILE A 190 21.74 21.23 -15.95
CA ILE A 190 20.65 21.08 -14.99
C ILE A 190 19.67 20.01 -15.48
N ALA A 191 19.34 20.02 -16.77
CA ALA A 191 18.50 19.00 -17.37
C ALA A 191 19.12 17.61 -17.21
N THR A 192 20.37 17.37 -17.64
CA THR A 192 21.07 16.08 -17.50
C THR A 192 21.15 15.63 -16.04
N PHE A 193 21.46 16.55 -15.11
CA PHE A 193 21.57 16.23 -13.69
C PHE A 193 20.25 15.76 -13.07
N LEU A 194 19.13 16.38 -13.46
CA LEU A 194 17.82 16.09 -12.88
C LEU A 194 16.97 15.11 -13.72
N TYR A 195 17.32 14.86 -14.98
CA TYR A 195 16.45 14.17 -15.93
C TYR A 195 16.02 12.78 -15.45
N THR A 196 16.97 11.93 -15.08
CA THR A 196 16.65 10.56 -14.62
C THR A 196 15.82 10.57 -13.35
N THR A 197 16.16 11.43 -12.39
CA THR A 197 15.43 11.54 -11.12
C THR A 197 14.01 12.06 -11.35
N ALA A 198 13.84 13.08 -12.20
CA ALA A 198 12.53 13.61 -12.54
C ALA A 198 11.68 12.60 -13.34
N SER A 199 12.30 11.88 -14.28
CA SER A 199 11.64 10.82 -15.03
C SER A 199 11.21 9.66 -14.12
N GLU A 200 12.07 9.23 -13.20
CA GLU A 200 11.73 8.21 -12.21
C GLU A 200 10.64 8.72 -11.25
N ALA A 201 10.65 10.01 -10.92
CA ALA A 201 9.61 10.62 -10.10
C ALA A 201 8.24 10.61 -10.78
N LEU A 202 8.18 11.01 -12.05
CA LEU A 202 6.95 11.40 -12.75
C LEU A 202 6.42 10.36 -13.75
N VAL A 203 7.29 9.54 -14.34
CA VAL A 203 6.93 8.63 -15.46
C VAL A 203 7.00 7.17 -15.05
N ALA A 204 7.92 6.80 -14.14
CA ALA A 204 8.02 5.41 -13.71
C ALA A 204 6.72 4.93 -13.05
N PRO A 205 6.28 3.68 -13.33
CA PRO A 205 5.05 3.14 -12.78
C PRO A 205 5.16 3.03 -11.25
N LYS A 206 4.26 3.70 -10.55
CA LYS A 206 4.21 3.74 -9.08
C LYS A 206 2.81 3.43 -8.58
N LEU A 207 2.74 2.89 -7.37
CA LEU A 207 1.49 2.68 -6.67
C LEU A 207 0.96 4.03 -6.18
N LYS A 208 -0.24 4.39 -6.64
CA LYS A 208 -0.95 5.59 -6.24
C LYS A 208 -2.43 5.25 -6.09
N TYR A 209 -3.07 5.75 -5.04
CA TYR A 209 -4.51 5.63 -4.89
C TYR A 209 -5.22 6.38 -6.01
N SER A 210 -6.12 5.68 -6.69
CA SER A 210 -7.03 6.26 -7.67
C SER A 210 -8.11 7.06 -6.95
N PRO A 211 -8.71 8.07 -7.61
CA PRO A 211 -10.00 8.60 -7.18
C PRO A 211 -11.03 7.47 -7.03
N TRP A 212 -12.00 7.69 -6.15
CA TRP A 212 -13.13 6.78 -5.96
C TRP A 212 -13.85 6.56 -7.28
N LYS A 213 -14.17 5.30 -7.56
CA LYS A 213 -14.91 4.89 -8.75
C LYS A 213 -16.07 4.01 -8.32
N ASP A 214 -17.28 4.42 -8.66
CA ASP A 214 -18.46 3.58 -8.47
C ASP A 214 -18.38 2.38 -9.41
N ALA A 215 -18.57 1.19 -8.87
CA ALA A 215 -18.54 -0.06 -9.61
C ALA A 215 -19.52 -1.06 -9.01
N ASN A 216 -20.23 -1.77 -9.88
CA ASN A 216 -21.07 -2.90 -9.48
C ASN A 216 -20.18 -4.13 -9.36
N MET A 217 -20.00 -4.62 -8.13
CA MET A 217 -19.23 -5.84 -7.87
C MET A 217 -20.16 -7.04 -7.78
N GLN A 218 -19.73 -8.17 -8.35
CA GLN A 218 -20.45 -9.42 -8.33
C GLN A 218 -19.72 -10.46 -7.47
N ALA A 219 -20.48 -11.24 -6.71
CA ALA A 219 -19.99 -12.37 -5.95
C ALA A 219 -20.92 -13.56 -6.15
N THR A 220 -20.37 -14.76 -6.01
CA THR A 220 -21.14 -16.00 -6.11
C THR A 220 -21.90 -16.23 -4.80
N VAL A 221 -23.22 -16.36 -4.88
CA VAL A 221 -24.07 -16.66 -3.71
C VAL A 221 -24.51 -18.10 -3.79
N HIS A 222 -24.08 -18.91 -2.81
CA HIS A 222 -24.44 -20.33 -2.75
C HIS A 222 -25.69 -20.62 -1.91
N THR A 223 -25.95 -19.83 -0.87
CA THR A 223 -27.07 -20.00 0.07
C THR A 223 -27.42 -18.68 0.74
N TRP A 224 -28.58 -18.63 1.40
CA TRP A 224 -28.96 -17.56 2.32
C TRP A 224 -28.03 -17.47 3.53
N TYR A 225 -27.94 -16.27 4.12
CA TYR A 225 -27.04 -15.96 5.23
C TYR A 225 -27.38 -16.76 6.49
N GLY A 226 -26.42 -17.48 7.05
CA GLY A 226 -26.62 -18.24 8.29
C GLY A 226 -27.30 -19.59 8.08
N ASN A 227 -27.31 -20.16 6.86
CA ASN A 227 -27.81 -21.52 6.63
C ASN A 227 -26.95 -22.56 7.38
N PRO A 228 -27.45 -23.13 8.49
CA PRO A 228 -26.65 -23.99 9.35
C PRO A 228 -26.37 -25.34 8.68
N VAL A 229 -27.30 -25.83 7.84
CA VAL A 229 -27.16 -27.08 7.09
C VAL A 229 -26.08 -26.96 6.02
N TYR A 230 -26.08 -25.86 5.27
CA TYR A 230 -25.02 -25.61 4.28
C TYR A 230 -23.66 -25.44 4.96
N ALA A 231 -23.60 -24.69 6.08
CA ALA A 231 -22.36 -24.50 6.83
C ALA A 231 -21.81 -25.82 7.39
N ALA A 232 -22.67 -26.66 7.98
CA ALA A 232 -22.28 -27.98 8.48
C ALA A 232 -21.68 -28.87 7.38
N ARG A 233 -22.26 -28.85 6.16
CA ARG A 233 -21.72 -29.61 5.01
C ARG A 233 -20.35 -29.15 4.53
N GLN A 234 -19.99 -27.88 4.77
CA GLN A 234 -18.66 -27.36 4.41
C GLN A 234 -17.61 -27.67 5.49
N CYS A 235 -18.04 -28.07 6.70
CA CYS A 235 -17.17 -28.42 7.80
C CYS A 235 -16.61 -29.82 7.58
N GLN A 236 -15.28 -29.97 7.59
CA GLN A 236 -14.66 -31.30 7.50
C GLN A 236 -14.80 -32.01 8.85
N PRO A 237 -15.46 -33.19 8.92
CA PRO A 237 -15.62 -33.88 10.19
C PRO A 237 -14.26 -34.27 10.78
N LEU A 238 -14.11 -34.09 12.10
CA LEU A 238 -12.88 -34.39 12.84
C LEU A 238 -12.56 -35.90 12.90
N LEU A 239 -13.56 -36.73 12.61
CA LEU A 239 -13.43 -38.18 12.50
C LEU A 239 -13.65 -38.58 11.04
N LYS A 240 -12.93 -39.62 10.60
CA LYS A 240 -12.90 -40.15 9.23
C LYS A 240 -14.22 -40.85 8.84
N GLN A 241 -15.35 -40.21 9.00
CA GLN A 241 -16.55 -40.53 8.25
C GLN A 241 -16.60 -39.51 7.12
N ASN A 242 -16.44 -39.97 5.87
CA ASN A 242 -16.82 -39.18 4.72
C ASN A 242 -18.30 -39.49 4.47
N PRO A 243 -19.26 -38.75 5.07
CA PRO A 243 -20.62 -38.84 4.59
C PRO A 243 -20.59 -38.45 3.11
N GLY A 244 -21.00 -39.35 2.23
CA GLY A 244 -21.16 -39.05 0.81
C GLY A 244 -22.16 -37.91 0.61
N SER A 245 -22.22 -37.36 -0.60
CA SER A 245 -23.25 -36.38 -1.00
C SER A 245 -24.69 -36.84 -0.75
N ASP A 246 -24.87 -38.15 -0.57
CA ASP A 246 -26.16 -38.84 -0.51
C ASP A 246 -26.55 -39.23 0.93
N THR A 247 -25.84 -38.72 1.94
CA THR A 247 -26.15 -39.03 3.34
C THR A 247 -27.41 -38.30 3.78
N ASP A 248 -28.40 -39.05 4.27
CA ASP A 248 -29.68 -38.52 4.67
C ASP A 248 -29.55 -37.73 5.99
N LEU A 249 -29.70 -36.40 5.91
CA LEU A 249 -29.60 -35.50 7.07
C LEU A 249 -30.79 -35.62 8.03
N TRP A 250 -31.82 -36.40 7.67
CA TRP A 250 -32.96 -36.71 8.53
C TRP A 250 -32.70 -37.90 9.46
N ASP A 251 -31.59 -38.62 9.27
CA ASP A 251 -31.13 -39.60 10.24
C ASP A 251 -30.50 -38.88 11.45
N MET A 252 -31.07 -39.10 12.64
CA MET A 252 -30.68 -38.39 13.87
C MET A 252 -29.22 -38.60 14.23
N GLU A 253 -28.66 -39.79 13.96
CA GLU A 253 -27.25 -40.09 14.25
C GLU A 253 -26.31 -39.29 13.34
N SER A 254 -26.63 -39.26 12.03
CA SER A 254 -25.93 -38.42 11.06
C SER A 254 -26.11 -36.92 11.38
N TYR A 255 -27.29 -36.47 11.81
CA TYR A 255 -27.51 -35.06 12.13
C TYR A 255 -26.50 -34.51 13.17
N TYR A 256 -26.30 -35.21 14.29
CA TYR A 256 -25.36 -34.76 15.33
C TYR A 256 -23.89 -34.82 14.88
N GLU A 257 -23.50 -35.87 14.15
CA GLU A 257 -22.12 -35.99 13.62
C GLU A 257 -21.76 -34.80 12.72
N PHE A 258 -22.69 -34.34 11.89
CA PHE A 258 -22.47 -33.22 10.97
C PHE A 258 -22.41 -31.87 11.69
N PHE A 259 -23.21 -31.66 12.74
CA PHE A 259 -23.23 -30.39 13.48
C PHE A 259 -22.10 -30.26 14.51
N ASN A 260 -21.54 -31.37 15.00
CA ASN A 260 -20.46 -31.34 15.99
C ASN A 260 -19.24 -30.54 15.53
N CYS A 261 -18.84 -30.67 14.25
CA CYS A 261 -17.75 -29.89 13.66
C CYS A 261 -18.05 -28.39 13.72
N LEU A 262 -19.26 -27.99 13.31
CA LEU A 262 -19.70 -26.61 13.29
C LEU A 262 -19.75 -26.01 14.70
N ILE A 263 -20.27 -26.77 15.67
CA ILE A 263 -20.34 -26.37 17.09
C ILE A 263 -18.94 -26.15 17.66
N LEU A 264 -18.01 -27.08 17.41
CA LEU A 264 -16.63 -26.93 17.89
C LEU A 264 -15.93 -25.73 17.28
N GLN A 265 -16.09 -25.52 15.97
CA GLN A 265 -15.52 -24.37 15.27
C GLN A 265 -16.09 -23.05 15.82
N PHE A 266 -17.41 -22.91 15.90
CA PHE A 266 -18.03 -21.69 16.40
C PHE A 266 -17.76 -21.46 17.88
N SER A 267 -17.73 -22.50 18.71
CA SER A 267 -17.39 -22.37 20.13
C SER A 267 -15.96 -21.87 20.31
N SER A 268 -15.01 -22.43 19.57
CA SER A 268 -13.61 -22.00 19.60
C SER A 268 -13.45 -20.56 19.12
N GLN A 269 -14.00 -20.24 17.95
CA GLN A 269 -13.90 -18.90 17.35
C GLN A 269 -14.60 -17.84 18.20
N SER A 270 -15.83 -18.09 18.65
CA SER A 270 -16.57 -17.15 19.50
C SER A 270 -15.86 -16.92 20.84
N SER A 271 -15.27 -17.98 21.43
CA SER A 271 -14.50 -17.85 22.67
C SER A 271 -13.24 -17.00 22.48
N HIS A 272 -12.55 -17.19 21.36
CA HIS A 272 -11.38 -16.39 21.01
C HIS A 272 -11.75 -14.91 20.78
N ASP A 273 -12.79 -14.68 19.98
CA ASP A 273 -13.28 -13.33 19.65
C ASP A 273 -13.78 -12.60 20.90
N LEU A 274 -14.51 -13.29 21.79
CA LEU A 274 -14.96 -12.76 23.07
C LEU A 274 -13.77 -12.41 23.98
N TYR A 275 -12.77 -13.28 24.07
CA TYR A 275 -11.58 -13.01 24.89
C TYR A 275 -10.81 -11.79 24.36
N SER A 276 -10.65 -11.67 23.04
CA SER A 276 -10.06 -10.49 22.41
C SER A 276 -10.85 -9.22 22.74
N TYR A 277 -12.18 -9.27 22.60
CA TYR A 277 -13.06 -8.16 22.93
C TYR A 277 -12.95 -7.74 24.41
N LEU A 278 -12.90 -8.69 25.33
CA LEU A 278 -12.79 -8.41 26.77
C LEU A 278 -11.43 -7.78 27.13
N ILE A 279 -10.35 -8.18 26.46
CA ILE A 279 -9.04 -7.53 26.60
C ILE A 279 -9.12 -6.07 26.13
N ASP A 280 -9.68 -5.84 24.94
CA ASP A 280 -9.82 -4.50 24.39
C ASP A 280 -10.69 -3.62 25.30
N TRP A 281 -11.78 -4.19 25.82
CA TRP A 281 -12.66 -3.53 26.77
C TRP A 281 -11.94 -3.13 28.06
N ASN A 282 -11.18 -4.05 28.67
CA ASN A 282 -10.46 -3.79 29.90
C ASN A 282 -9.34 -2.74 29.74
N ASN A 283 -8.80 -2.59 28.52
CA ASN A 283 -7.79 -1.59 28.20
C ASN A 283 -8.38 -0.22 27.83
N THR A 284 -9.70 -0.11 27.69
CA THR A 284 -10.37 1.15 27.33
C THR A 284 -10.79 1.87 28.60
N ASP A 285 -10.42 3.15 28.73
CA ASP A 285 -10.78 3.96 29.88
C ASP A 285 -12.29 4.26 29.88
N ALA A 286 -13.04 3.51 30.68
CA ALA A 286 -14.51 3.49 30.67
C ALA A 286 -15.17 4.75 31.23
N THR A 287 -14.40 5.72 31.72
CA THR A 287 -14.93 6.86 32.48
C THR A 287 -15.64 7.91 31.61
N ASP A 288 -15.27 8.07 30.33
CA ASP A 288 -15.84 9.08 29.41
C ASP A 288 -15.99 8.59 27.95
N ILE A 289 -16.19 7.28 27.73
CA ILE A 289 -16.32 6.75 26.36
C ILE A 289 -17.72 7.04 25.80
N GLU A 290 -17.79 7.78 24.69
CA GLU A 290 -19.01 7.88 23.89
C GLU A 290 -19.41 6.49 23.38
N PHE A 291 -20.71 6.24 23.23
CA PHE A 291 -21.20 4.93 22.78
C PHE A 291 -20.58 4.49 21.43
N ALA A 292 -20.21 5.45 20.57
CA ALA A 292 -19.56 5.21 19.28
C ALA A 292 -18.15 4.64 19.41
N ASP A 293 -17.44 5.05 20.45
CA ASP A 293 -16.02 4.78 20.66
C ASP A 293 -15.78 3.55 21.53
N ARG A 294 -16.87 2.89 21.96
CA ARG A 294 -16.80 1.58 22.62
C ARG A 294 -16.11 0.58 21.69
N PRO A 295 -15.22 -0.28 22.22
CA PRO A 295 -14.63 -1.36 21.43
C PRO A 295 -15.71 -2.14 20.67
N ALA A 296 -15.47 -2.37 19.39
CA ALA A 296 -16.37 -3.16 18.56
C ALA A 296 -15.87 -4.60 18.51
N GLY A 297 -16.79 -5.56 18.54
CA GLY A 297 -16.46 -6.96 18.33
C GLY A 297 -15.77 -7.15 16.97
N SER A 298 -14.76 -8.02 16.95
CA SER A 298 -14.07 -8.41 15.72
C SER A 298 -13.92 -9.91 15.65
N THR A 299 -13.85 -10.44 14.44
CA THR A 299 -13.60 -11.86 14.18
C THR A 299 -12.64 -12.01 13.02
N MET A 300 -11.88 -13.11 12.98
CA MET A 300 -11.01 -13.43 11.85
C MET A 300 -11.72 -14.37 10.87
N VAL A 301 -11.75 -13.98 9.60
CA VAL A 301 -12.12 -14.84 8.47
C VAL A 301 -10.85 -15.35 7.81
N ASP A 302 -10.82 -16.66 7.54
CA ASP A 302 -9.70 -17.37 6.93
C ASP A 302 -8.34 -17.10 7.60
N ASN A 303 -8.33 -16.83 8.91
CA ASN A 303 -7.14 -16.53 9.73
C ASN A 303 -6.26 -15.36 9.23
N ASN A 304 -6.75 -14.54 8.30
CA ASN A 304 -5.97 -13.46 7.69
C ASN A 304 -6.79 -12.18 7.43
N VAL A 305 -8.09 -12.22 7.69
CA VAL A 305 -9.00 -11.10 7.41
C VAL A 305 -9.76 -10.77 8.66
N THR A 306 -9.44 -9.65 9.29
CA THR A 306 -10.21 -9.18 10.44
C THR A 306 -11.48 -8.49 9.95
N MET A 307 -12.63 -9.04 10.33
CA MET A 307 -13.92 -8.39 10.20
C MET A 307 -14.24 -7.67 11.50
N GLN A 308 -14.41 -6.35 11.44
CA GLN A 308 -14.75 -5.54 12.59
C GLN A 308 -16.18 -5.04 12.49
N ALA A 309 -16.94 -5.22 13.56
CA ALA A 309 -18.31 -4.73 13.66
C ALA A 309 -18.36 -3.20 13.86
N SER A 310 -19.54 -2.61 13.79
CA SER A 310 -19.70 -1.16 14.00
C SER A 310 -20.98 -0.86 14.77
N TRP A 311 -20.89 0.03 15.76
CA TRP A 311 -22.03 0.54 16.50
C TRP A 311 -22.87 1.46 15.61
N LEU A 312 -24.17 1.17 15.46
CA LEU A 312 -25.06 1.98 14.60
C LEU A 312 -25.73 3.13 15.37
N ASP A 313 -26.16 2.86 16.60
CA ASP A 313 -27.08 3.74 17.32
C ASP A 313 -26.40 4.74 18.26
N ALA A 314 -25.08 4.91 18.16
CA ALA A 314 -24.32 5.81 19.01
C ALA A 314 -24.81 7.28 18.98
N LYS A 315 -25.39 7.71 17.85
CA LYS A 315 -25.84 9.09 17.62
C LYS A 315 -27.31 9.35 17.96
N TYR A 316 -28.11 8.31 18.23
CA TYR A 316 -29.57 8.43 18.33
C TYR A 316 -30.13 7.98 19.69
N LYS A 317 -29.26 7.81 20.70
CA LYS A 317 -29.62 7.32 22.02
C LYS A 317 -29.33 8.37 23.08
N ASP A 318 -30.32 9.22 23.35
CA ASP A 318 -30.37 10.02 24.57
C ASP A 318 -31.15 9.22 25.62
N VAL A 319 -30.42 8.60 26.56
CA VAL A 319 -31.00 7.83 27.68
C VAL A 319 -31.97 8.69 28.50
N PRO A 320 -31.64 9.95 28.86
CA PRO A 320 -32.60 10.89 29.43
C PRO A 320 -33.91 11.07 28.64
N GLU A 321 -33.87 11.14 27.30
CA GLU A 321 -35.09 11.24 26.49
C GLU A 321 -35.94 9.96 26.53
N LEU A 322 -35.31 8.79 26.45
CA LEU A 322 -35.98 7.50 26.59
C LEU A 322 -36.60 7.34 27.99
N TYR A 323 -35.90 7.81 29.02
CA TYR A 323 -36.40 7.83 30.39
C TYR A 323 -37.65 8.71 30.52
N LYS A 324 -37.65 9.91 29.90
CA LYS A 324 -38.84 10.78 29.88
C LYS A 324 -40.03 10.11 29.17
N LYS A 325 -39.79 9.34 28.11
CA LYS A 325 -40.84 8.67 27.35
C LYS A 325 -41.45 7.47 28.07
N TRP A 326 -40.62 6.63 28.68
CA TRP A 326 -41.03 5.33 29.21
C TRP A 326 -41.04 5.24 30.74
N GLY A 327 -40.54 6.28 31.44
CA GLY A 327 -40.43 6.31 32.90
C GLY A 327 -39.38 5.35 33.48
N ARG A 328 -38.53 4.75 32.63
CA ARG A 328 -37.56 3.71 33.02
C ARG A 328 -36.27 3.82 32.20
N ILE A 329 -35.19 3.30 32.75
CA ILE A 329 -33.88 3.28 32.10
C ILE A 329 -33.90 2.20 31.02
N ILE A 330 -33.65 2.59 29.77
CA ILE A 330 -33.60 1.70 28.60
C ILE A 330 -32.26 1.91 27.91
N ASP A 331 -31.51 0.83 27.72
CA ASP A 331 -30.31 0.79 26.89
C ASP A 331 -30.56 -0.09 25.65
N ASN A 332 -30.61 0.53 24.48
CA ASN A 332 -30.93 -0.12 23.21
C ASN A 332 -29.73 -0.19 22.26
N ALA A 333 -28.85 -1.16 22.37
CA ALA A 333 -27.61 -1.23 21.61
C ALA A 333 -27.75 -2.02 20.29
N THR A 334 -27.46 -1.40 19.15
CA THR A 334 -27.34 -2.11 17.88
C THR A 334 -25.92 -2.10 17.34
N ILE A 335 -25.44 -3.28 16.98
CA ILE A 335 -24.18 -3.48 16.29
C ILE A 335 -24.43 -4.08 14.91
N ALA A 336 -23.77 -3.54 13.89
CA ALA A 336 -23.76 -4.08 12.53
C ALA A 336 -22.50 -4.92 12.30
N LEU A 337 -22.70 -6.12 11.76
CA LEU A 337 -21.61 -6.97 11.34
C LEU A 337 -21.30 -6.70 9.86
N PRO A 338 -20.03 -6.69 9.42
CA PRO A 338 -19.72 -6.53 8.01
C PRO A 338 -20.31 -7.71 7.22
N HIS A 339 -20.85 -7.43 6.04
CA HIS A 339 -21.40 -8.50 5.21
C HIS A 339 -20.25 -9.36 4.63
N PRO A 340 -20.18 -10.66 4.92
CA PRO A 340 -19.00 -11.48 4.58
C PRO A 340 -18.74 -11.58 3.07
N ARG A 341 -19.78 -11.44 2.22
CA ARG A 341 -19.62 -11.51 0.77
C ARG A 341 -19.02 -10.24 0.13
N VAL A 342 -18.85 -9.15 0.88
CA VAL A 342 -18.09 -7.98 0.36
C VAL A 342 -16.64 -8.38 0.12
N TRP A 343 -16.08 -9.19 1.02
CA TRP A 343 -14.74 -9.72 0.90
C TRP A 343 -14.59 -10.66 -0.30
N GLU A 344 -15.55 -11.55 -0.50
CA GLU A 344 -15.54 -12.44 -1.66
C GLU A 344 -15.73 -11.68 -2.97
N ALA A 345 -16.62 -10.68 -3.00
CA ALA A 345 -16.78 -9.80 -4.16
C ALA A 345 -15.45 -9.12 -4.51
N PHE A 346 -14.70 -8.64 -3.51
CA PHE A 346 -13.39 -8.04 -3.71
C PHE A 346 -12.39 -8.99 -4.38
N ARG A 347 -12.39 -10.27 -4.00
CA ARG A 347 -11.50 -11.30 -4.55
C ARG A 347 -12.00 -11.97 -5.82
N SER A 348 -13.23 -11.71 -6.22
CA SER A 348 -13.83 -12.35 -7.39
C SER A 348 -13.10 -11.94 -8.67
N PRO A 349 -12.63 -12.90 -9.49
CA PRO A 349 -11.95 -12.59 -10.75
C PRO A 349 -12.88 -11.89 -11.74
N ALA A 350 -14.20 -12.02 -11.60
CA ALA A 350 -15.19 -11.36 -12.44
C ALA A 350 -15.16 -9.82 -12.31
N ASN A 351 -14.68 -9.29 -11.18
CA ASN A 351 -14.65 -7.85 -10.92
C ASN A 351 -13.37 -7.16 -11.40
N GLY A 352 -12.36 -7.92 -11.85
CA GLY A 352 -11.12 -7.37 -12.40
C GLY A 352 -10.35 -6.46 -11.42
N ILE A 353 -10.48 -6.71 -10.12
CA ILE A 353 -9.76 -5.93 -9.10
C ILE A 353 -8.39 -6.56 -8.90
N LEU A 354 -7.33 -5.80 -9.22
CA LEU A 354 -5.95 -6.17 -8.91
C LEU A 354 -5.80 -6.42 -7.43
N GLN A 355 -5.32 -7.60 -7.06
CA GLN A 355 -5.09 -7.91 -5.66
C GLN A 355 -3.69 -7.46 -5.23
N PRO A 356 -3.43 -7.21 -3.94
CA PRO A 356 -2.08 -6.91 -3.46
C PRO A 356 -1.05 -7.97 -3.85
N GLU A 357 -1.44 -9.25 -3.93
CA GLU A 357 -0.58 -10.34 -4.38
C GLU A 357 -0.23 -10.23 -5.87
N ASP A 358 -1.06 -9.56 -6.66
CA ASP A 358 -0.80 -9.25 -8.07
C ASP A 358 0.16 -8.06 -8.23
N LEU A 359 0.50 -7.36 -7.14
CA LEU A 359 1.39 -6.20 -7.12
C LEU A 359 2.68 -6.48 -6.33
N GLY A 360 2.99 -7.76 -6.07
CA GLY A 360 4.17 -8.17 -5.30
C GLY A 360 3.99 -8.01 -3.80
N GLY A 361 2.76 -8.08 -3.29
CA GLY A 361 2.42 -7.89 -1.88
C GLY A 361 2.39 -6.42 -1.46
N LEU A 362 2.41 -5.49 -2.42
CA LEU A 362 2.42 -4.06 -2.19
C LEU A 362 1.07 -3.44 -2.53
N GLY A 363 0.71 -2.39 -1.77
CA GLY A 363 -0.49 -1.60 -2.00
C GLY A 363 -1.69 -2.04 -1.15
N GLY A 364 -2.72 -1.21 -1.16
CA GLY A 364 -3.97 -1.44 -0.46
C GLY A 364 -5.14 -0.96 -1.30
N ILE A 365 -6.34 -1.44 -1.00
CA ILE A 365 -7.57 -1.07 -1.69
C ILE A 365 -8.62 -0.74 -0.65
N ASN A 366 -9.24 0.42 -0.80
CA ASN A 366 -10.35 0.82 0.03
C ASN A 366 -11.65 0.61 -0.74
N ILE A 367 -12.59 -0.10 -0.13
CA ILE A 367 -13.88 -0.42 -0.75
C ILE A 367 -14.98 0.09 0.16
N LYS A 368 -15.88 0.85 -0.44
CA LYS A 368 -17.13 1.27 0.21
C LYS A 368 -18.29 0.55 -0.47
N ALA A 369 -18.87 -0.40 0.23
CA ALA A 369 -20.00 -1.17 -0.27
C ALA A 369 -21.31 -0.65 0.32
N ARG A 370 -22.40 -0.72 -0.46
CA ARG A 370 -23.77 -0.55 0.02
C ARG A 370 -24.45 -1.91 -0.07
N VAL A 371 -24.52 -2.60 1.07
CA VAL A 371 -25.04 -3.97 1.17
C VAL A 371 -25.87 -4.09 2.44
N SER A 372 -26.85 -5.00 2.43
CA SER A 372 -27.57 -5.36 3.65
C SER A 372 -26.64 -6.13 4.57
N SER A 373 -26.36 -5.58 5.74
CA SER A 373 -25.55 -6.24 6.76
C SER A 373 -26.44 -6.83 7.85
N PRO A 374 -26.10 -7.99 8.42
CA PRO A 374 -26.77 -8.49 9.61
C PRO A 374 -26.47 -7.58 10.79
N THR A 375 -27.48 -7.36 11.63
CA THR A 375 -27.40 -6.52 12.83
C THR A 375 -27.83 -7.32 14.04
N LEU A 376 -27.10 -7.14 15.14
CA LEU A 376 -27.51 -7.65 16.45
C LEU A 376 -27.99 -6.47 17.27
N ASN A 377 -29.20 -6.60 17.81
CA ASN A 377 -29.80 -5.61 18.68
C ASN A 377 -29.97 -6.21 20.08
N VAL A 378 -29.50 -5.48 21.09
CA VAL A 378 -29.64 -5.83 22.50
C VAL A 378 -30.40 -4.71 23.18
N LEU A 379 -31.53 -5.05 23.77
CA LEU A 379 -32.36 -4.13 24.52
C LEU A 379 -32.35 -4.53 25.99
N CYS A 380 -31.76 -3.68 26.83
CA CYS A 380 -31.73 -3.82 28.27
C CYS A 380 -32.70 -2.82 28.88
N VAL A 381 -33.59 -3.30 29.74
CA VAL A 381 -34.61 -2.47 30.41
C VAL A 381 -34.50 -2.71 31.90
N ASN A 382 -34.46 -1.63 32.68
CA ASN A 382 -34.58 -1.74 34.13
C ASN A 382 -36.02 -2.10 34.51
N MET A 383 -36.17 -3.14 35.33
CA MET A 383 -37.45 -3.69 35.77
C MET A 383 -37.38 -4.09 37.25
N ASP A 384 -38.48 -3.84 37.96
CA ASP A 384 -38.63 -4.30 39.34
C ASP A 384 -39.00 -5.79 39.40
N SER A 385 -38.67 -6.46 40.51
CA SER A 385 -39.00 -7.88 40.73
C SER A 385 -40.48 -8.19 40.52
N ASN A 386 -41.37 -7.27 40.95
CA ASN A 386 -42.82 -7.43 40.80
C ASN A 386 -43.27 -7.33 39.33
N GLU A 387 -42.58 -6.53 38.51
CA GLU A 387 -42.89 -6.40 37.08
C GLU A 387 -42.49 -7.66 36.28
N LEU A 388 -41.57 -8.46 36.81
CA LEU A 388 -41.08 -9.71 36.19
C LEU A 388 -41.91 -10.95 36.55
N GLN A 389 -42.74 -10.91 37.60
CA GLN A 389 -43.56 -12.05 38.03
C GLN A 389 -44.37 -12.72 36.89
N PRO A 390 -44.99 -11.97 35.96
CA PRO A 390 -45.78 -12.59 34.89
C PRO A 390 -44.98 -13.50 33.96
N ILE A 391 -43.65 -13.37 33.90
CA ILE A 391 -42.75 -14.15 33.04
C ILE A 391 -41.85 -15.13 33.82
N ILE A 392 -41.97 -15.19 35.16
CA ILE A 392 -41.21 -16.09 36.03
C ILE A 392 -42.12 -17.19 36.57
N SER A 393 -41.91 -18.43 36.13
CA SER A 393 -42.80 -19.55 36.45
C SER A 393 -42.87 -19.89 37.95
N GLU A 394 -41.80 -19.65 38.71
CA GLU A 394 -41.75 -19.88 40.16
C GLU A 394 -42.74 -18.99 40.95
N THR A 395 -43.05 -17.81 40.42
CA THR A 395 -43.89 -16.81 41.12
C THR A 395 -45.38 -16.98 40.89
N TRP A 396 -45.78 -17.93 40.04
CA TRP A 396 -47.18 -18.15 39.72
C TRP A 396 -47.87 -18.89 40.87
N SER A 397 -49.13 -18.57 41.15
CA SER A 397 -49.94 -19.18 42.23
C SER A 397 -50.09 -20.70 42.14
N ASP A 398 -49.68 -21.28 41.01
CA ASP A 398 -49.57 -22.71 40.72
C ASP A 398 -48.27 -23.36 41.23
N GLY A 399 -47.35 -22.57 41.81
CA GLY A 399 -45.93 -22.90 42.02
C GLY A 399 -45.54 -23.51 43.37
N GLU A 400 -46.34 -23.39 44.43
CA GLU A 400 -45.95 -23.90 45.76
C GLU A 400 -46.18 -25.42 45.95
N ASP A 401 -46.98 -26.08 45.11
CA ASP A 401 -47.44 -27.47 45.36
C ASP A 401 -47.05 -28.52 44.30
N LYS A 402 -46.07 -28.27 43.44
CA LYS A 402 -45.82 -29.17 42.29
C LYS A 402 -44.42 -29.76 42.28
N ASN A 403 -44.29 -30.84 43.04
CA ASN A 403 -43.16 -31.76 42.98
C ASN A 403 -42.88 -32.17 41.52
N THR A 404 -41.61 -32.02 41.16
CA THR A 404 -40.95 -32.31 39.90
C THR A 404 -41.24 -33.70 39.34
N THR A 405 -41.93 -33.80 38.20
CA THR A 405 -41.59 -34.62 36.99
C THR A 405 -42.77 -34.76 36.01
N GLU A 406 -44.02 -34.62 36.45
CA GLU A 406 -45.19 -34.97 35.62
C GLU A 406 -45.71 -33.88 34.67
N ARG A 407 -45.24 -32.62 34.77
CA ARG A 407 -45.87 -31.50 34.02
C ARG A 407 -45.10 -31.02 32.78
N ARG A 408 -44.04 -31.70 32.34
CA ARG A 408 -43.37 -31.28 31.08
C ARG A 408 -44.23 -31.47 29.83
N GLN A 409 -45.37 -32.17 29.91
CA GLN A 409 -46.17 -32.49 28.74
C GLN A 409 -47.50 -31.76 28.57
N ASP A 410 -48.19 -31.24 29.61
CA ASP A 410 -49.64 -30.98 29.42
C ASP A 410 -50.24 -29.62 29.80
N GLN A 411 -49.47 -28.58 30.18
CA GLN A 411 -50.01 -27.20 30.11
C GLN A 411 -48.96 -26.21 29.63
N GLU A 412 -49.20 -25.65 28.43
CA GLU A 412 -48.62 -24.41 27.94
C GLU A 412 -48.96 -23.28 28.92
N ALA A 413 -48.24 -23.20 30.03
CA ALA A 413 -48.38 -22.07 30.93
C ALA A 413 -47.75 -20.86 30.22
N LYS A 414 -48.62 -20.07 29.58
CA LYS A 414 -48.20 -18.92 28.79
C LYS A 414 -47.81 -17.78 29.74
N PRO A 415 -46.63 -17.15 29.54
CA PRO A 415 -46.25 -15.98 30.29
C PRO A 415 -47.31 -14.88 30.19
N GLY A 416 -47.61 -14.25 31.33
CA GLY A 416 -48.55 -13.13 31.40
C GLY A 416 -47.98 -11.84 30.80
N SER A 417 -48.86 -10.86 30.57
CA SER A 417 -48.46 -9.54 30.07
C SER A 417 -47.60 -8.79 31.08
N THR A 418 -46.57 -8.10 30.60
CA THR A 418 -45.71 -7.23 31.40
C THR A 418 -45.86 -5.78 30.99
N VAL A 419 -45.43 -4.87 31.87
CA VAL A 419 -45.39 -3.43 31.59
C VAL A 419 -44.36 -3.03 30.52
N VAL A 420 -43.49 -3.95 30.11
CA VAL A 420 -42.47 -3.73 29.06
C VAL A 420 -42.83 -4.40 27.74
N ASP A 421 -44.03 -4.98 27.62
CA ASP A 421 -44.50 -5.63 26.39
C ASP A 421 -44.37 -4.69 25.19
N ASP A 422 -44.78 -3.42 25.33
CA ASP A 422 -44.69 -2.40 24.28
C ASP A 422 -43.24 -2.03 23.90
N VAL A 423 -42.31 -2.15 24.86
CA VAL A 423 -40.89 -1.82 24.67
C VAL A 423 -40.20 -2.92 23.86
N PHE A 424 -40.49 -4.18 24.15
CA PHE A 424 -39.94 -5.34 23.44
C PHE A 424 -40.76 -5.77 22.21
N GLY A 425 -41.97 -5.24 22.05
CA GLY A 425 -42.92 -5.63 21.00
C GLY A 425 -43.51 -7.02 21.24
N TRP A 426 -43.68 -7.42 22.51
CA TRP A 426 -44.29 -8.69 22.87
C TRP A 426 -45.81 -8.64 22.71
N THR A 427 -46.40 -9.62 22.02
CA THR A 427 -47.86 -9.64 21.78
C THR A 427 -48.40 -11.06 21.74
N ASP A 428 -49.65 -11.23 22.16
CA ASP A 428 -50.37 -12.51 22.10
C ASP A 428 -50.94 -12.83 20.70
N LEU A 429 -50.90 -11.86 19.78
CA LEU A 429 -51.58 -11.91 18.47
C LEU A 429 -50.57 -11.84 17.32
N GLY A 430 -49.73 -12.88 17.20
CA GLY A 430 -48.80 -13.05 16.07
C GLY A 430 -47.59 -12.12 16.07
N GLY A 431 -47.23 -11.58 17.24
CA GLY A 431 -46.00 -10.80 17.47
C GLY A 431 -44.84 -11.66 17.98
N ARG A 432 -43.88 -11.04 18.69
CA ARG A 432 -42.85 -11.78 19.42
C ARG A 432 -43.45 -12.39 20.68
N ASP A 433 -43.22 -13.67 20.90
CA ASP A 433 -43.62 -14.33 22.15
C ASP A 433 -42.82 -13.78 23.33
N ARG A 434 -43.46 -13.71 24.50
CA ARG A 434 -42.78 -13.35 25.75
C ARG A 434 -41.86 -14.50 26.17
N PRO A 435 -40.66 -14.20 26.70
CA PRO A 435 -39.80 -15.21 27.26
C PRO A 435 -40.40 -15.80 28.55
N LEU A 436 -40.09 -17.06 28.82
CA LEU A 436 -40.41 -17.73 30.08
C LEU A 436 -39.13 -18.04 30.84
N PHE A 437 -39.04 -17.56 32.07
CA PHE A 437 -37.92 -17.82 32.96
C PHE A 437 -38.34 -18.76 34.09
N ALA A 438 -37.50 -19.76 34.38
CA ALA A 438 -37.81 -20.76 35.40
C ALA A 438 -37.75 -20.17 36.83
N LYS A 439 -36.77 -19.29 37.08
CA LYS A 439 -36.44 -18.72 38.39
C LYS A 439 -36.07 -17.24 38.23
N ALA A 440 -36.36 -16.44 39.24
CA ALA A 440 -35.84 -15.07 39.32
C ALA A 440 -34.31 -15.09 39.53
N SER A 441 -33.60 -14.10 38.99
CA SER A 441 -32.19 -13.88 39.33
C SER A 441 -32.06 -13.47 40.79
N GLU A 442 -31.11 -14.06 41.52
CA GLU A 442 -30.81 -13.63 42.88
C GLU A 442 -30.30 -12.19 42.87
N PRO A 443 -30.75 -11.33 43.81
CA PRO A 443 -30.26 -9.96 43.88
C PRO A 443 -28.75 -9.99 44.10
N VAL A 444 -27.99 -9.38 43.19
CA VAL A 444 -26.55 -9.21 43.34
C VAL A 444 -26.34 -8.31 44.57
N PRO A 445 -25.63 -8.78 45.61
CA PRO A 445 -25.39 -7.95 46.78
C PRO A 445 -24.64 -6.67 46.35
N PRO A 446 -24.99 -5.51 46.93
CA PRO A 446 -24.30 -4.27 46.60
C PRO A 446 -22.80 -4.42 46.91
N THR A 447 -21.97 -4.28 45.89
CA THR A 447 -20.50 -4.23 46.01
C THR A 447 -20.02 -2.87 46.46
#